data_AF-A0A1B6NSH0-F1
#
_entry.id   AF-A0A1B6NSH0-F1
#
_cell.length_a   1.000
_cell.length_b   1.000
_cell.length_c   1.000
_cell.angle_alpha   90.00
_cell.angle_beta   90.00
_cell.angle_gamma   90.00
#
_symmetry.space_group_name_H-M   'P 1'
#
loop_
_entity.id
_entity.type
_entity.pdbx_description
1 polymer ?
#
loop_
_entity_poly.entity_id
_entity_poly.type
_entity_poly.pdbx_seq_one_letter_code
_entity_poly.pdbx_strand_id
1 'polypeptide(L)'
;MLQQDKPEDFVVATGEQYSVRQFVQWSAKALGIELRFSGSDVHEIATVVSVDKALSPALSVGDVIVRVDKKYFRPAEVDSLLGDPTKAKETLNWEPTISAKEMCEEMVASDAEEARRLAFLKANGFELPISGEG
;
A
#
# COMPACT_ATOMS: atom_id res chain seq x y z
N MET A 1 -23.63 8.27 -11.35
CA MET A 1 -23.19 9.64 -11.69
C MET A 1 -23.77 10.11 -13.01
N LEU A 2 -23.53 9.43 -14.13
CA LEU A 2 -24.01 9.86 -15.47
C LEU A 2 -25.50 9.59 -15.75
N GLN A 3 -26.17 8.81 -14.89
CA GLN A 3 -27.57 8.40 -15.03
C GLN A 3 -28.54 9.33 -14.30
N GLN A 4 -28.13 10.58 -14.03
CA GLN A 4 -28.95 11.59 -13.36
C GLN A 4 -29.55 12.54 -14.40
N ASP A 5 -30.72 13.11 -14.10
CA ASP A 5 -31.40 14.04 -15.01
C ASP A 5 -30.65 15.36 -15.22
N LYS A 6 -29.83 15.76 -14.25
CA LYS A 6 -29.05 17.01 -14.28
C LYS A 6 -27.58 16.74 -13.97
N PRO A 7 -26.66 17.48 -14.61
CA PRO A 7 -25.25 17.42 -14.27
C PRO A 7 -25.01 18.04 -12.89
N GLU A 8 -24.26 17.34 -12.05
CA GLU A 8 -23.88 17.77 -10.72
C GLU A 8 -22.50 17.22 -10.35
N ASP A 9 -21.80 17.96 -9.49
CA ASP A 9 -20.53 17.56 -8.92
C ASP A 9 -20.74 16.82 -7.59
N PHE A 10 -19.93 15.79 -7.37
CA PHE A 10 -19.96 14.97 -6.15
C PHE A 10 -18.53 14.64 -5.71
N VAL A 11 -18.31 14.65 -4.39
CA VAL A 11 -17.13 14.06 -3.78
C VAL A 11 -17.32 12.54 -3.71
N VAL A 12 -16.31 11.79 -4.16
CA VAL A 12 -16.26 10.33 -4.08
C VAL A 12 -15.06 9.96 -3.23
N ALA A 13 -15.32 9.46 -2.02
CA ALA A 13 -14.31 9.11 -1.03
C ALA A 13 -14.85 8.06 -0.07
N THR A 14 -13.99 7.39 0.68
CA THR A 14 -14.41 6.43 1.72
C THR A 14 -14.92 7.13 2.99
N GLY A 15 -14.56 8.40 3.21
CA GLY A 15 -14.76 9.06 4.49
C GLY A 15 -13.82 8.58 5.59
N GLU A 16 -12.81 7.77 5.25
CA GLU A 16 -11.81 7.24 6.16
C GLU A 16 -10.42 7.75 5.77
N GLN A 17 -9.52 7.83 6.76
CA GLN A 17 -8.13 8.22 6.55
C GLN A 17 -7.18 7.27 7.25
N TYR A 18 -6.07 6.98 6.58
CA TYR A 18 -5.01 6.12 7.07
C TYR A 18 -3.65 6.74 6.79
N SER A 19 -2.70 6.49 7.68
CA SER A 19 -1.31 6.89 7.49
C SER A 19 -0.59 5.96 6.51
N VAL A 20 0.48 6.48 5.87
CA VAL A 20 1.42 5.66 5.08
C VAL A 20 1.97 4.48 5.90
N ARG A 21 2.22 4.70 7.20
CA ARG A 21 2.66 3.64 8.12
C ARG A 21 1.66 2.50 8.22
N GLN A 22 0.37 2.80 8.36
CA GLN A 22 -0.67 1.77 8.43
C GLN A 22 -0.73 0.97 7.13
N PHE A 23 -0.63 1.66 5.98
CA PHE A 23 -0.58 0.99 4.68
C PHE A 23 0.60 0.01 4.60
N VAL A 24 1.82 0.45 4.96
CA VAL A 24 3.01 -0.40 5.02
C VAL A 24 2.82 -1.60 5.94
N GLN A 25 2.20 -1.41 7.11
CA GLN A 25 1.92 -2.49 8.05
C GLN A 25 0.96 -3.53 7.47
N TRP A 26 -0.09 -3.10 6.77
CA TRP A 26 -1.04 -4.01 6.13
C TRP A 26 -0.39 -4.76 4.97
N SER A 27 0.40 -4.07 4.14
CA SER A 27 1.11 -4.70 3.04
C SER A 27 2.09 -5.76 3.54
N ALA A 28 2.87 -5.44 4.57
CA ALA A 28 3.79 -6.39 5.19
C ALA A 28 3.03 -7.60 5.78
N LYS A 29 1.92 -7.35 6.48
CA LYS A 29 1.11 -8.41 7.07
C LYS A 29 0.53 -9.36 6.03
N ALA A 30 0.12 -8.86 4.87
CA ALA A 30 -0.36 -9.68 3.75
C ALA A 30 0.74 -10.63 3.20
N LEU A 31 2.01 -10.30 3.39
CA LEU A 31 3.16 -11.15 3.07
C LEU A 31 3.65 -12.00 4.26
N GLY A 32 2.87 -12.07 5.34
CA GLY A 32 3.23 -12.79 6.56
C GLY A 32 4.35 -12.13 7.36
N ILE A 33 4.57 -10.82 7.20
CA ILE A 33 5.63 -10.06 7.87
C ILE A 33 5.01 -9.16 8.93
N GLU A 34 5.52 -9.25 10.14
CA GLU A 34 5.23 -8.29 11.20
C GLU A 34 6.39 -7.30 11.34
N LEU A 35 6.07 -6.01 11.41
CA LEU A 35 7.03 -4.93 11.46
C LEU A 35 7.01 -4.18 12.79
N ARG A 36 8.19 -3.84 13.29
CA ARG A 36 8.38 -2.84 14.34
C ARG A 36 9.06 -1.62 13.74
N PHE A 37 8.47 -0.46 13.98
CA PHE A 37 9.07 0.81 13.63
C PHE A 37 9.86 1.37 14.81
N SER A 38 11.02 1.93 14.52
CA SER A 38 11.90 2.56 15.52
C SER A 38 12.70 3.69 14.89
N GLY A 39 13.06 4.68 15.70
CA GLY A 39 13.67 5.93 15.22
C GLY A 39 12.63 7.03 15.03
N SER A 40 13.06 8.16 14.47
CA SER A 40 12.18 9.29 14.16
C SER A 40 12.63 9.97 12.88
N ASP A 41 11.69 10.68 12.24
CA ASP A 41 11.92 11.45 11.02
C ASP A 41 12.61 10.58 9.95
N VAL A 42 13.75 11.05 9.45
CA VAL A 42 14.54 10.39 8.40
C VAL A 42 15.39 9.23 8.91
N HIS A 43 15.47 9.06 10.22
CA HIS A 43 16.15 7.94 10.87
C HIS A 43 15.17 6.84 11.26
N GLU A 44 13.88 6.99 10.96
CA GLU A 44 12.90 5.94 11.15
C GLU A 44 13.15 4.77 10.19
N ILE A 45 13.07 3.57 10.75
CA ILE A 45 13.20 2.30 10.05
C ILE A 45 12.08 1.34 10.47
N ALA A 46 11.75 0.39 9.59
CA ALA A 46 10.93 -0.76 9.95
C ALA A 46 11.75 -2.05 9.91
N THR A 47 11.75 -2.76 11.04
CA THR A 47 12.47 -4.01 11.24
C THR A 47 11.49 -5.18 11.34
N VAL A 48 11.80 -6.29 10.68
CA VAL A 48 11.03 -7.54 10.75
C VAL A 48 11.10 -8.11 12.16
N VAL A 49 9.95 -8.30 12.82
CA VAL A 49 9.87 -8.96 14.14
C VAL A 49 9.39 -10.40 14.06
N SER A 50 8.56 -10.72 13.06
CA SER A 50 8.17 -12.08 12.74
C SER A 50 7.94 -12.20 11.23
N VAL A 51 8.16 -13.40 10.68
CA VAL A 51 8.02 -13.65 9.25
C VAL A 51 7.58 -15.08 9.00
N ASP A 52 6.53 -15.23 8.20
CA ASP A 52 6.15 -16.50 7.59
C ASP A 52 7.12 -16.80 6.43
N LYS A 53 7.98 -17.79 6.63
CA LYS A 53 8.98 -18.21 5.64
C LYS A 53 8.35 -18.88 4.41
N ALA A 54 7.11 -19.33 4.46
CA ALA A 54 6.42 -19.86 3.29
C ALA A 54 6.06 -18.73 2.30
N LEU A 55 5.72 -17.54 2.83
CA LEU A 55 5.35 -16.38 2.03
C LEU A 55 6.56 -15.50 1.68
N SER A 56 7.47 -15.32 2.64
CA SER A 56 8.62 -14.41 2.55
C SER A 56 9.94 -15.13 2.89
N PRO A 57 10.37 -16.13 2.09
CA PRO A 57 11.49 -17.01 2.43
C PRO A 57 12.83 -16.28 2.60
N ALA A 58 13.03 -15.19 1.86
CA ALA A 58 14.28 -14.44 1.83
C ALA A 58 14.51 -13.55 3.07
N LEU A 59 13.46 -13.22 3.84
CA LEU A 59 13.53 -12.28 4.95
C LEU A 59 13.71 -12.97 6.30
N SER A 60 14.49 -12.39 7.20
CA SER A 60 14.74 -12.90 8.55
C SER A 60 14.35 -11.87 9.61
N VAL A 61 14.07 -12.34 10.81
CA VAL A 61 13.83 -11.46 11.96
C VAL A 61 15.09 -10.60 12.20
N GLY A 62 14.89 -9.30 12.35
CA GLY A 62 15.96 -8.31 12.48
C GLY A 62 16.31 -7.59 11.17
N ASP A 63 15.81 -8.05 10.02
CA ASP A 63 16.03 -7.36 8.75
C ASP A 63 15.32 -6.01 8.73
N VAL A 64 16.03 -4.99 8.24
CA VAL A 64 15.46 -3.65 8.01
C VAL A 64 14.98 -3.56 6.57
N ILE A 65 13.66 -3.52 6.38
CA ILE A 65 13.05 -3.55 5.04
C ILE A 65 12.37 -2.24 4.62
N VAL A 66 12.24 -1.28 5.54
CA VAL A 66 11.78 0.08 5.23
C VAL A 66 12.72 1.10 5.86
N ARG A 67 13.06 2.14 5.10
CA ARG A 67 13.79 3.33 5.54
C ARG A 67 13.15 4.58 4.93
N VAL A 68 13.31 5.72 5.61
CA VAL A 68 12.87 7.01 5.09
C VAL A 68 13.99 7.66 4.28
N ASP A 69 13.68 8.12 3.07
CA ASP A 69 14.61 8.87 2.22
C ASP A 69 14.06 10.28 1.96
N LYS A 70 14.87 11.30 2.29
CA LYS A 70 14.54 12.71 2.09
C LYS A 70 14.23 13.05 0.63
N LYS A 71 14.77 12.29 -0.33
CA LYS A 71 14.55 12.57 -1.76
C LYS A 71 13.07 12.50 -2.16
N TYR A 72 12.24 11.74 -1.41
CA TYR A 72 10.81 11.60 -1.68
C TYR A 72 9.94 12.65 -0.98
N PHE A 73 10.53 13.57 -0.22
CA PHE A 73 9.79 14.61 0.50
C PHE A 73 9.36 15.70 -0.50
N ARG A 74 8.11 16.15 -0.40
CA ARG A 74 7.62 17.21 -1.29
C ARG A 74 7.92 18.58 -0.69
N PRO A 75 8.37 19.57 -1.49
CA PRO A 75 8.56 20.95 -1.02
C PRO A 75 7.27 21.59 -0.48
N ALA A 76 6.12 21.16 -0.98
CA ALA A 76 4.80 21.51 -0.47
C ALA A 76 4.05 20.20 -0.18
N GLU A 77 3.86 19.91 1.10
CA GLU A 77 3.18 18.69 1.55
C GLU A 77 1.67 18.95 1.69
N VAL A 78 0.88 17.90 1.46
CA VAL A 78 -0.55 17.92 1.78
C VAL A 78 -0.74 17.06 3.01
N ASP A 79 -0.87 17.70 4.17
CA ASP A 79 -0.84 17.00 5.46
C ASP A 79 -2.00 16.02 5.65
N SER A 80 -3.16 16.31 5.05
CA SER A 80 -4.37 15.51 5.23
C SER A 80 -5.35 15.71 4.08
N LEU A 81 -5.89 14.59 3.57
CA LEU A 81 -7.03 14.57 2.65
C LEU A 81 -8.09 13.65 3.23
N LEU A 82 -9.26 14.20 3.53
CA LEU A 82 -10.42 13.47 4.02
C LEU A 82 -11.66 13.99 3.29
N GLY A 83 -12.18 13.18 2.36
CA GLY A 83 -13.38 13.53 1.60
C GLY A 83 -14.65 13.15 2.34
N ASP A 84 -15.67 14.00 2.23
CA ASP A 84 -17.03 13.72 2.72
C ASP A 84 -17.92 13.22 1.57
N PRO A 85 -18.28 11.92 1.52
CA PRO A 85 -19.10 11.35 0.46
C PRO A 85 -20.62 11.47 0.72
N THR A 86 -21.07 12.21 1.74
CA THR A 86 -22.48 12.27 2.16
C THR A 86 -23.42 12.57 0.99
N LYS A 87 -23.10 13.58 0.16
CA LYS A 87 -23.90 13.94 -1.02
C LYS A 87 -24.04 12.77 -2.02
N ALA A 88 -22.94 12.05 -2.28
CA ALA A 88 -22.94 10.92 -3.21
C ALA A 88 -23.77 9.75 -2.67
N LYS A 89 -23.70 9.49 -1.36
CA LYS A 89 -24.52 8.48 -0.69
C LYS A 89 -26.01 8.82 -0.76
N GLU A 90 -26.41 10.02 -0.36
CA GLU A 90 -27.82 10.42 -0.32
C GLU A 90 -28.46 10.51 -1.71
N THR A 91 -27.71 11.01 -2.70
CA THR A 91 -28.26 11.28 -4.04
C THR A 91 -28.13 10.10 -4.99
N LEU A 92 -26.99 9.38 -4.93
CA LEU A 92 -26.65 8.33 -5.87
C LEU A 92 -26.78 6.93 -5.26
N ASN A 93 -27.09 6.82 -3.97
CA ASN A 93 -26.98 5.57 -3.20
C ASN A 93 -25.60 4.91 -3.38
N TRP A 94 -24.56 5.74 -3.49
CA TRP A 94 -23.19 5.29 -3.68
C TRP A 94 -22.50 5.11 -2.33
N GLU A 95 -21.87 3.95 -2.14
CA GLU A 95 -21.03 3.64 -0.99
C GLU A 95 -19.84 2.78 -1.44
N PRO A 96 -18.65 2.93 -0.81
CA PRO A 96 -17.53 2.06 -1.09
C PRO A 96 -17.83 0.63 -0.62
N THR A 97 -17.56 -0.36 -1.47
CA THR A 97 -17.80 -1.78 -1.16
C THR A 97 -16.51 -2.55 -0.81
N ILE A 98 -15.35 -1.93 -1.01
CA ILE A 98 -14.04 -2.49 -0.72
C ILE A 98 -13.35 -1.56 0.27
N SER A 99 -12.87 -2.11 1.38
CA SER A 99 -12.10 -1.37 2.38
C SER A 99 -10.66 -1.12 1.92
N ALA A 100 -9.99 -0.14 2.53
CA ALA A 100 -8.57 0.13 2.24
C ALA A 100 -7.67 -1.09 2.52
N LYS A 101 -8.04 -1.92 3.50
CA LYS A 101 -7.30 -3.14 3.85
C LYS A 101 -7.48 -4.24 2.80
N GLU A 102 -8.71 -4.47 2.33
CA GLU A 102 -8.98 -5.44 1.25
C GLU A 102 -8.29 -5.02 -0.04
N MET A 103 -8.34 -3.72 -0.39
CA MET A 103 -7.61 -3.17 -1.54
C MET A 103 -6.10 -3.43 -1.40
N CYS A 104 -5.53 -3.18 -0.23
CA CYS A 104 -4.11 -3.43 0.04
C CYS A 104 -3.74 -4.92 -0.11
N GLU A 105 -4.59 -5.82 0.40
CA GLU A 105 -4.41 -7.26 0.28
C GLU A 105 -4.45 -7.72 -1.18
N GLU A 106 -5.40 -7.20 -1.98
CA GLU A 106 -5.51 -7.49 -3.41
C GLU A 106 -4.27 -7.02 -4.20
N MET A 107 -3.84 -5.77 -3.96
CA MET A 107 -2.63 -5.21 -4.59
C MET A 107 -1.39 -6.08 -4.30
N VAL A 108 -1.17 -6.41 -3.02
CA VAL A 108 -0.02 -7.21 -2.60
C VAL A 108 -0.07 -8.63 -3.15
N ALA A 109 -1.26 -9.24 -3.21
CA ALA A 109 -1.41 -10.58 -3.79
C ALA A 109 -0.98 -10.60 -5.26
N SER A 110 -1.40 -9.59 -6.03
CA SER A 110 -1.02 -9.42 -7.44
C SER A 110 0.50 -9.24 -7.59
N ASP A 111 1.09 -8.28 -6.88
CA ASP A 111 2.54 -8.01 -6.96
C ASP A 111 3.37 -9.22 -6.51
N ALA A 112 2.93 -9.93 -5.47
CA ALA A 112 3.61 -11.13 -5.00
C ALA A 112 3.58 -12.27 -6.01
N GLU A 113 2.48 -12.41 -6.78
CA GLU A 113 2.40 -13.38 -7.85
C GLU A 113 3.39 -13.06 -8.97
N GLU A 114 3.44 -11.80 -9.39
CA GLU A 114 4.41 -11.34 -10.39
C GLU A 114 5.86 -11.54 -9.92
N ALA A 115 6.16 -11.15 -8.68
CA ALA A 115 7.48 -11.35 -8.08
C ALA A 115 7.88 -12.83 -8.01
N ARG A 116 6.95 -13.74 -7.70
CA ARG A 116 7.21 -15.20 -7.72
C ARG A 116 7.55 -15.70 -9.12
N ARG A 117 6.82 -15.24 -10.15
CA ARG A 117 7.10 -15.59 -11.55
C ARG A 117 8.51 -15.13 -11.95
N LEU A 118 8.87 -13.90 -11.61
CA LEU A 118 10.21 -13.35 -11.85
C LEU A 118 11.29 -14.14 -11.11
N ALA A 119 11.10 -14.41 -9.81
CA ALA A 119 12.04 -15.19 -9.01
C ALA A 119 12.27 -16.60 -9.61
N PHE A 120 11.21 -17.25 -10.10
CA PHE A 120 11.30 -18.53 -10.78
C PHE A 120 12.11 -18.45 -12.07
N LEU A 121 11.85 -17.46 -12.93
CA LEU A 121 12.60 -17.26 -14.18
C LEU A 121 14.09 -17.00 -13.90
N LYS A 122 14.40 -16.14 -12.92
CA LYS A 122 15.78 -15.88 -12.49
C LYS A 122 16.49 -17.13 -12.00
N ALA A 123 15.81 -17.96 -11.19
CA ALA A 123 16.36 -19.22 -10.69
C ALA A 123 16.67 -20.22 -11.81
N ASN A 124 16.05 -20.07 -12.98
CA ASN A 124 16.29 -20.88 -14.17
C ASN A 124 17.19 -20.20 -15.21
N GLY A 125 17.92 -19.16 -14.83
CA GLY A 125 18.98 -18.56 -15.67
C GLY A 125 18.49 -17.55 -16.71
N PHE A 126 17.24 -17.09 -16.64
CA PHE A 126 16.71 -16.07 -17.54
C PHE A 126 17.05 -14.66 -17.04
N GLU A 127 17.43 -13.78 -17.97
CA GLU A 127 17.54 -12.35 -17.68
C GLU A 127 16.16 -11.74 -17.47
N LEU A 128 16.04 -10.88 -16.46
CA LEU A 128 14.80 -10.20 -16.12
C LEU A 128 14.93 -8.71 -16.41
N PRO A 129 14.00 -8.12 -17.17
CA PRO A 129 13.91 -6.67 -17.31
C PRO A 129 13.28 -6.09 -16.03
N ILE A 130 14.04 -6.01 -14.94
CA ILE A 130 13.59 -5.33 -13.72
C ILE A 130 13.82 -3.83 -13.91
N SER A 131 12.73 -3.07 -14.02
CA SER A 131 12.77 -1.62 -13.99
C SER A 131 12.91 -1.12 -12.55
N GLY A 132 13.73 -0.09 -12.35
CA GLY A 132 13.80 0.66 -11.09
C GLY A 132 13.22 2.05 -11.28
N GLU A 133 12.67 2.60 -10.19
CA GLU A 133 12.32 4.02 -10.15
C GLU A 133 13.59 4.87 -9.95
N GLY A 134 13.68 5.99 -10.67
CA GLY A 134 14.83 6.91 -10.68
C GLY A 134 14.94 7.77 -9.41
#